data_AF-A0A511NDM7-F1
#
_entry.id   AF-A0A511NDM7-F1
#
_cell.length_a   1.000
_cell.length_b   1.000
_cell.length_c   1.000
_cell.angle_alpha   90.00
_cell.angle_beta   90.00
_cell.angle_gamma   90.00
#
_symmetry.space_group_name_H-M   'P 1'
#
loop_
_entity.id
_entity.type
_entity.pdbx_description
1 polymer ?
#
loop_
_entity_poly.entity_id
_entity_poly.type
_entity_poly.pdbx_seq_one_letter_code
_entity_poly.pdbx_strand_id
1 'polypeptide(L)' 'MLSASKIYTAFTKMKIETISINDIKIAEVISEDTIIINTASDGLNLLGNLYYQGFDKIIIHEKNITPDFF' A
#
# COMPACT_ATOMS: atom_id res chain seq x y z
N MET A 1 -10.85 10.88 -38.47
CA MET A 1 -9.98 9.94 -37.73
C MET A 1 -9.02 10.79 -36.92
N LEU A 2 -9.43 11.18 -35.71
CA LEU A 2 -8.60 12.00 -34.81
C LEU A 2 -7.73 11.05 -33.97
N SER A 3 -6.43 11.34 -33.98
CA SER A 3 -5.34 10.57 -33.37
C SER A 3 -5.54 10.42 -31.86
N ALA A 4 -5.47 9.17 -31.38
CA ALA A 4 -5.48 8.81 -29.96
C ALA A 4 -4.13 9.13 -29.30
N SER A 5 -3.86 10.41 -29.04
CA SER A 5 -2.69 10.83 -28.26
C SER A 5 -3.08 11.88 -27.23
N LYS A 6 -2.85 11.56 -25.94
CA LYS A 6 -3.27 12.26 -24.70
C LYS A 6 -4.73 11.93 -24.33
N ILE A 7 -5.02 11.03 -23.40
CA ILE A 7 -4.76 11.13 -21.96
C ILE A 7 -4.81 9.69 -21.39
N TYR A 8 -3.67 9.13 -21.01
CA TYR A 8 -3.64 8.11 -19.96
C TYR A 8 -2.96 8.80 -18.77
N THR A 9 -3.78 9.28 -17.85
CA THR A 9 -3.33 9.73 -16.53
C THR A 9 -2.60 8.56 -15.87
N ALA A 10 -1.41 8.81 -15.32
CA ALA A 10 -0.63 7.81 -14.60
C ALA A 10 -1.47 7.23 -13.45
N PHE A 11 -1.78 5.93 -13.49
CA PHE A 11 -2.31 5.24 -12.33
C PHE A 11 -1.14 5.03 -11.36
N THR A 12 -1.01 5.86 -10.33
CA THR A 12 -0.16 5.55 -9.18
C THR A 12 -0.80 4.35 -8.47
N LYS A 13 -0.30 3.15 -8.76
CA LYS A 13 -0.78 1.92 -8.14
C LYS A 13 -0.05 1.72 -6.81
N MET A 14 -0.82 1.64 -5.72
CA MET A 14 -0.38 0.94 -4.51
C MET A 14 0.20 -0.41 -4.92
N LYS A 15 1.40 -0.73 -4.44
CA LYS A 15 2.05 -2.01 -4.65
C LYS A 15 2.43 -2.63 -3.31
N ILE A 16 2.46 -3.96 -3.27
CA ILE A 16 2.96 -4.72 -2.13
C ILE A 16 4.20 -5.45 -2.61
N GLU A 17 5.35 -5.09 -2.06
CA GLU A 17 6.58 -5.84 -2.26
C GLU A 17 6.74 -6.86 -1.13
N THR A 18 7.20 -8.06 -1.48
CA THR A 18 7.44 -9.12 -0.49
C THR A 18 8.92 -9.16 -0.15
N ILE A 19 9.23 -8.99 1.13
CA ILE A 19 10.57 -9.17 1.67
C ILE A 19 10.55 -10.43 2.54
N SER A 20 11.42 -11.39 2.24
CA SER A 20 11.53 -12.65 3.00
C SER A 20 12.88 -12.71 3.72
N ILE A 21 12.87 -12.75 5.05
CA ILE A 21 14.09 -12.83 5.88
C ILE A 21 13.82 -13.78 7.05
N ASN A 22 14.67 -14.78 7.25
CA ASN A 22 14.57 -15.75 8.37
C ASN A 22 13.16 -16.35 8.52
N ASP A 23 12.58 -16.82 7.41
CA ASP A 23 11.20 -17.35 7.33
C ASP A 23 10.07 -16.37 7.66
N ILE A 24 10.39 -15.09 7.91
CA ILE A 24 9.41 -14.02 8.08
C ILE A 24 9.09 -13.42 6.72
N LYS A 25 7.81 -13.42 6.36
CA LYS A 25 7.28 -12.78 5.15
C LYS A 25 6.76 -11.39 5.50
N ILE A 26 7.41 -10.35 4.98
CA ILE A 26 7.09 -8.96 5.25
C ILE A 26 6.43 -8.34 4.02
N ALA A 27 5.28 -7.70 4.21
CA ALA A 27 4.62 -6.89 3.19
C ALA A 27 5.09 -5.45 3.32
N GLU A 28 5.85 -4.96 2.35
CA GLU A 28 6.12 -3.53 2.22
C GLU A 28 5.06 -2.90 1.32
N VAL A 29 4.24 -2.02 1.90
CA VAL A 29 3.16 -1.35 1.19
C VAL A 29 3.65 0.00 0.71
N ILE A 30 3.83 0.12 -0.61
CA ILE A 30 4.44 1.28 -1.25
C ILE A 30 3.38 2.03 -2.04
N SER A 31 3.28 3.33 -1.77
CA SER A 31 2.47 4.27 -2.54
C SER A 31 3.19 5.61 -2.63
N GLU A 32 3.29 6.16 -3.83
CA GLU A 32 4.02 7.41 -4.03
C GLU A 32 3.24 8.64 -3.55
N ASP A 33 1.97 8.72 -3.94
CA ASP A 33 1.15 9.94 -3.83
C ASP A 33 -0.20 9.70 -3.13
N THR A 34 -0.38 8.58 -2.41
CA THR A 34 -1.67 8.24 -1.78
C THR A 34 -1.49 7.87 -0.32
N ILE A 35 -2.35 8.46 0.53
CA ILE A 35 -2.52 8.05 1.93
C ILE A 35 -3.24 6.70 1.94
N ILE A 36 -2.62 5.71 2.56
CA ILE A 36 -3.13 4.35 2.69
C ILE A 36 -3.99 4.22 3.96
N ILE A 37 -3.55 4.84 5.06
CA ILE A 37 -4.27 4.81 6.34
C ILE A 37 -4.79 6.20 6.65
N ASN A 38 -6.11 6.41 6.50
CA ASN A 38 -6.80 7.64 6.94
C ASN A 38 -7.50 7.44 8.29
N THR A 39 -7.83 6.19 8.64
CA THR A 39 -8.54 5.83 9.86
C THR A 39 -7.98 4.56 10.49
N ALA A 40 -8.32 4.32 11.76
CA ALA A 40 -8.03 3.03 12.41
C ALA A 40 -8.62 1.83 11.65
N SER A 41 -9.80 2.01 11.02
CA SER A 41 -10.45 0.97 10.22
C SER A 41 -9.67 0.63 8.95
N ASP A 42 -9.04 1.61 8.29
CA ASP A 42 -8.20 1.35 7.11
C ASP A 42 -6.99 0.49 7.49
N GLY A 43 -6.34 0.83 8.60
CA GLY A 43 -5.22 0.06 9.15
C GLY A 43 -5.62 -1.37 9.51
N LEU A 44 -6.78 -1.54 10.18
CA LEU A 44 -7.31 -2.85 10.52
C LEU A 44 -7.63 -3.71 9.28
N ASN A 45 -8.26 -3.10 8.26
CA ASN A 45 -8.60 -3.77 7.02
C ASN A 45 -7.33 -4.23 6.26
N LEU A 46 -6.33 -3.36 6.17
CA LEU A 46 -5.04 -3.68 5.54
C LEU A 46 -4.32 -4.81 6.29
N LEU A 47 -4.26 -4.72 7.62
CA LEU A 47 -3.67 -5.74 8.48
C LEU A 47 -4.35 -7.10 8.27
N GLY A 48 -5.69 -7.14 8.33
CA GLY A 48 -6.45 -8.36 8.14
C GLY A 48 -6.22 -8.97 6.76
N ASN A 49 -6.25 -8.16 5.70
CA ASN A 49 -6.02 -8.61 4.34
C ASN A 49 -4.62 -9.23 4.16
N LEU A 50 -3.57 -8.56 4.63
CA LEU A 50 -2.19 -9.05 4.53
C LEU A 50 -1.95 -10.29 5.41
N TYR A 51 -2.59 -10.35 6.58
CA TYR A 51 -2.59 -11.55 7.43
C TYR A 51 -3.18 -12.77 6.71
N TYR A 52 -4.34 -12.61 6.03
CA TYR A 52 -4.93 -13.69 5.22
C TYR A 52 -4.05 -14.13 4.04
N GLN A 53 -3.18 -13.25 3.55
CA GLN A 53 -2.18 -13.57 2.51
C GLN A 53 -0.89 -14.20 3.07
N GLY A 54 -0.83 -14.45 4.38
CA GLY A 54 0.28 -15.11 5.06
C GLY A 54 1.50 -14.22 5.28
N PHE A 55 1.32 -12.90 5.38
CA PHE A 55 2.38 -12.00 5.82
C PHE A 55 2.42 -11.90 7.35
N ASP A 56 3.63 -11.94 7.90
CA ASP A 56 3.89 -11.88 9.34
C ASP A 56 4.07 -10.44 9.84
N LYS A 57 4.55 -9.55 8.95
CA LYS A 57 4.86 -8.15 9.27
C LYS A 57 4.46 -7.24 8.11
N ILE A 58 4.25 -5.97 8.44
CA ILE A 58 3.88 -4.93 7.49
C ILE A 58 4.82 -3.73 7.69
N ILE A 59 5.31 -3.18 6.58
CA ILE A 59 6.02 -1.90 6.54
C ILE A 59 5.16 -0.93 5.75
N ILE A 60 4.93 0.27 6.30
CA ILE A 60 4.23 1.37 5.66
C ILE A 60 5.06 2.63 5.90
N HIS A 61 5.26 3.44 4.86
CA HIS A 61 5.94 4.71 5.03
C HIS A 61 5.04 5.72 5.76
N GLU A 62 5.62 6.51 6.65
CA GLU A 62 4.92 7.56 7.39
C GLU A 62 4.12 8.50 6.46
N LYS A 63 4.68 8.86 5.30
CA LYS A 63 4.01 9.67 4.27
C LYS A 63 2.68 9.09 3.77
N ASN A 64 2.44 7.81 3.98
CA ASN A 64 1.22 7.11 3.57
C ASN A 64 0.25 6.87 4.73
N ILE A 65 0.51 7.43 5.91
CA ILE A 65 -0.36 7.38 7.08
C ILE A 65 -0.76 8.82 7.41
N THR A 66 -2.05 9.06 7.62
CA THR A 66 -2.49 10.39 8.05
C THR A 66 -1.93 10.72 9.44
N PRO A 67 -1.51 11.98 9.70
CA PRO A 67 -1.08 12.38 11.04
C PRO A 67 -2.13 12.11 12.12
N ASP A 68 -3.42 12.19 11.79
CA ASP A 68 -4.55 11.96 12.71
C ASP A 68 -4.63 10.52 13.27
N PHE A 69 -3.85 9.59 12.71
CA PHE A 69 -3.77 8.21 13.18
C PHE A 69 -2.87 8.07 14.42
N PHE A 70 -1.94 8.99 14.63
CA PHE A 70 -1.00 8.99 15.76
C PHE A 70 -1.52 9.83 16.93
#